data_AF-A0A024Q6L8-F1
#
_entry.id   AF-A0A024Q6L8-F1
#
_cell.length_a   1.000
_cell.length_b   1.000
_cell.length_c   1.000
_cell.angle_alpha   90.00
_cell.angle_beta   90.00
_cell.angle_gamma   90.00
#
_symmetry.space_group_name_H-M   'P 1'
#
loop_
_entity.id
_entity.type
_entity.pdbx_description
1 polymer ?
#
loop_
_entity_poly.entity_id
_entity_poly.type
_entity_poly.pdbx_seq_one_letter_code
_entity_poly.pdbx_strand_id
1 'polypeptide(L)'
;MTRILLEGWTPFILTGLITASVIIILARLINRVTLYIITTLLSLAGFIIFIISIFAIGEWTGMGIGLFSIFTLIGVNLGLVFSFFIKKN
;
A
#
# COMPACT_ATOMS: atom_id res chain seq x y z
N MET A 1 -15.76 28.65 -6.55
CA MET A 1 -14.41 28.16 -6.90
C MET A 1 -13.71 27.43 -5.73
N THR A 2 -13.92 27.83 -4.47
CA THR A 2 -13.33 27.17 -3.28
C THR A 2 -14.00 25.85 -2.86
N ARG A 3 -15.29 25.62 -3.19
CA ARG A 3 -15.99 24.35 -2.87
C ARG A 3 -15.43 23.12 -3.59
N ILE A 4 -15.08 23.25 -4.87
CA ILE A 4 -14.56 22.15 -5.70
C ILE A 4 -13.19 21.66 -5.19
N LEU A 5 -12.35 22.57 -4.68
CA LEU A 5 -11.06 22.21 -4.09
C LEU A 5 -11.19 21.56 -2.70
N LEU A 6 -12.29 21.79 -1.97
CA LEU A 6 -12.53 21.08 -0.72
C LEU A 6 -13.19 19.71 -1.00
N GLU A 7 -14.19 19.68 -1.88
CA GLU A 7 -14.94 18.47 -2.29
C GLU A 7 -14.07 17.46 -3.05
N GLY A 8 -13.04 17.91 -3.78
CA GLY A 8 -12.11 17.02 -4.48
C GLY A 8 -11.08 16.37 -3.55
N TRP A 9 -10.70 17.03 -2.46
CA TRP A 9 -9.65 16.55 -1.54
C TRP A 9 -10.21 15.80 -0.34
N THR A 10 -11.43 16.11 0.10
CA THR A 10 -12.13 15.37 1.18
C THR A 10 -12.19 13.85 0.96
N PRO A 11 -12.49 13.30 -0.24
CA PRO A 11 -12.51 11.84 -0.43
C PRO A 11 -11.13 11.22 -0.22
N PHE A 12 -10.06 11.85 -0.73
CA PHE A 12 -8.69 11.35 -0.55
C PHE A 12 -8.28 11.34 0.91
N ILE A 13 -8.56 12.42 1.65
CA ILE A 13 -8.25 12.53 3.07
C ILE A 13 -9.04 11.48 3.87
N LEU A 14 -10.34 11.31 3.58
CA LEU A 14 -11.18 10.30 4.22
C LEU A 14 -10.67 8.88 3.96
N THR A 15 -10.35 8.54 2.70
CA THR A 15 -9.77 7.22 2.39
C THR A 15 -8.45 7.01 3.12
N GLY A 16 -7.56 8.01 3.18
CA GLY A 16 -6.30 7.89 3.92
C GLY A 16 -6.52 7.62 5.41
N LEU A 17 -7.46 8.32 6.04
CA LEU A 17 -7.77 8.20 7.46
C LEU A 17 -8.40 6.84 7.80
N ILE A 18 -9.35 6.38 6.98
CA ILE A 18 -9.95 5.05 7.11
C ILE A 18 -8.87 3.96 6.95
N THR A 19 -8.04 4.07 5.91
CA THR A 19 -6.97 3.10 5.64
C THR A 19 -5.98 3.04 6.79
N ALA A 20 -5.55 4.18 7.32
CA ALA A 20 -4.65 4.25 8.47
C ALA A 20 -5.26 3.59 9.72
N SER A 21 -6.54 3.84 9.99
CA SER A 21 -7.26 3.26 11.13
C SER A 21 -7.33 1.74 11.03
N VAL A 22 -7.64 1.21 9.85
CA VAL A 22 -7.68 -0.23 9.56
C VAL A 22 -6.30 -0.86 9.77
N ILE A 23 -5.24 -0.23 9.26
CA ILE A 23 -3.85 -0.72 9.42
C ILE A 23 -3.47 -0.82 10.91
N ILE A 24 -3.81 0.17 11.74
CA ILE A 24 -3.50 0.16 13.17
C ILE A 24 -4.22 -1.01 13.88
N ILE A 25 -5.48 -1.29 13.51
CA ILE A 25 -6.25 -2.40 14.07
C ILE A 25 -5.64 -3.74 13.65
N LEU A 26 -5.33 -3.92 12.35
CA LEU A 26 -4.68 -5.13 11.85
C LEU A 26 -3.32 -5.35 12.52
N ALA A 27 -2.52 -4.30 12.72
CA ALA A 27 -1.22 -4.41 13.37
C ALA A 27 -1.31 -4.93 14.82
N ARG A 28 -2.42 -4.70 15.52
CA ARG A 28 -2.64 -5.21 16.88
C ARG A 28 -3.09 -6.67 16.91
N LEU A 29 -3.76 -7.16 15.86
CA LEU A 29 -4.40 -8.48 15.86
C LEU A 29 -3.49 -9.60 15.29
N ILE A 30 -2.45 -9.24 14.54
CA ILE A 30 -1.72 -10.20 13.72
C ILE A 30 -0.44 -10.71 14.41
N ASN A 31 -0.25 -12.04 14.39
CA ASN A 31 0.96 -12.72 14.85
C ASN A 31 2.15 -12.49 13.91
N ARG A 32 3.39 -12.55 14.44
CA ARG A 32 4.63 -12.26 13.67
C ARG A 32 4.75 -13.13 12.42
N VAL A 33 4.46 -14.43 12.52
CA VAL A 33 4.52 -15.38 11.40
C VAL A 33 3.54 -14.98 10.29
N THR A 34 2.32 -14.59 10.68
CA THR A 34 1.28 -14.15 9.76
C THR A 34 1.67 -12.84 9.07
N LEU A 35 2.31 -11.89 9.76
CA LEU A 35 2.84 -10.66 9.14
C LEU A 35 3.88 -10.96 8.05
N TYR A 36 4.83 -11.88 8.31
CA TYR A 36 5.83 -12.28 7.33
C TYR A 36 5.23 -12.95 6.08
N ILE A 37 4.25 -13.84 6.28
CA ILE A 37 3.58 -14.52 5.16
C ILE A 37 2.79 -13.51 4.32
N ILE A 38 2.00 -12.64 4.96
CA ILE A 38 1.18 -11.64 4.27
C ILE A 38 2.06 -10.67 3.49
N THR A 39 3.14 -10.16 4.09
CA THR A 39 4.06 -9.22 3.43
C THR A 39 4.77 -9.86 2.25
N THR A 40 5.20 -11.12 2.37
CA THR A 40 5.82 -11.86 1.25
C THR A 40 4.84 -12.05 0.10
N LEU A 41 3.59 -12.43 0.39
CA LEU A 41 2.53 -12.59 -0.62
C LEU A 41 2.17 -11.27 -1.29
N LEU A 42 2.02 -10.19 -0.52
CA LEU A 42 1.74 -8.85 -1.07
C LEU A 42 2.91 -8.35 -1.94
N SER A 43 4.15 -8.58 -1.50
CA SER A 43 5.34 -8.18 -2.26
C SER A 43 5.42 -8.96 -3.58
N LEU A 44 5.14 -10.26 -3.55
CA LEU A 44 5.08 -11.09 -4.75
C LEU A 44 3.95 -10.66 -5.70
N ALA A 45 2.76 -10.39 -5.17
CA ALA A 45 1.65 -9.87 -5.96
C ALA A 45 1.97 -8.49 -6.59
N GLY A 46 2.55 -7.57 -5.82
CA GLY A 46 2.99 -6.26 -6.32
C GLY A 46 4.04 -6.37 -7.42
N PHE A 47 4.97 -7.30 -7.29
CA PHE A 47 5.97 -7.57 -8.33
C PHE A 47 5.36 -8.13 -9.62
N ILE A 48 4.40 -9.05 -9.51
CA ILE A 48 3.65 -9.57 -10.66
C ILE A 48 2.88 -8.45 -11.36
N ILE A 49 2.17 -7.61 -10.61
CA ILE A 49 1.40 -6.48 -11.18
C ILE A 49 2.33 -5.49 -11.87
N PHE A 50 3.52 -5.24 -11.31
CA PHE A 50 4.54 -4.39 -11.93
C PHE A 50 5.00 -4.95 -13.28
N ILE A 51 5.29 -6.25 -13.37
CA ILE A 51 5.65 -6.92 -14.62
C ILE A 51 4.51 -6.82 -15.64
N ILE A 52 3.26 -7.11 -15.24
CA ILE A 52 2.09 -7.03 -16.12
C ILE A 52 1.89 -5.60 -16.64
N SER A 53 2.08 -4.60 -15.77
CA SER A 53 1.99 -3.18 -16.14
C SER A 53 2.95 -2.82 -17.27
N ILE A 54 4.21 -3.28 -17.20
CA ILE A 54 5.23 -2.99 -18.21
C ILE A 54 4.98 -3.79 -19.49
N PHE A 55 4.75 -5.09 -19.39
CA PHE A 55 4.76 -5.99 -20.56
C PHE A 55 3.41 -6.20 -21.22
N ALA A 56 2.30 -6.11 -20.48
CA ALA A 56 0.96 -6.40 -21.01
C ALA A 56 0.17 -5.14 -21.37
N ILE A 57 0.35 -4.04 -20.62
CA ILE A 57 -0.43 -2.81 -20.83
C ILE A 57 0.35 -1.80 -21.66
N GLY A 58 1.61 -1.49 -21.31
CA GLY A 58 2.55 -0.69 -22.12
C GLY A 58 2.20 0.78 -22.37
N GLU A 59 0.93 1.15 -22.33
CA GLU A 59 0.41 2.51 -22.54
C GLU A 59 0.51 3.37 -21.27
N TRP A 60 0.14 4.65 -21.38
CA TRP A 60 0.11 5.62 -20.26
C TRP A 60 -0.60 5.08 -19.00
N THR A 61 -1.66 4.30 -19.21
CA THR A 61 -2.42 3.59 -18.16
C THR A 61 -1.57 2.55 -17.44
N GLY A 62 -0.73 1.82 -18.17
CA GLY A 62 0.23 0.86 -17.62
C GLY A 62 1.25 1.55 -16.73
N MET A 63 1.71 2.76 -17.10
CA MET A 63 2.66 3.54 -16.31
C MET A 63 2.12 3.89 -14.91
N GLY A 64 0.85 4.28 -14.82
CA GLY A 64 0.18 4.57 -13.54
C GLY A 64 0.08 3.33 -12.64
N ILE A 65 -0.28 2.18 -13.21
CA ILE A 65 -0.35 0.90 -12.49
C ILE A 65 1.04 0.45 -12.03
N GLY A 66 2.08 0.68 -12.84
CA GLY A 66 3.46 0.37 -12.50
C GLY A 66 3.96 1.20 -11.33
N LEU A 67 3.71 2.51 -11.36
CA LEU A 67 4.00 3.43 -10.24
C LEU A 67 3.26 3.02 -8.96
N PHE A 68 1.97 2.71 -9.06
CA PHE A 68 1.20 2.22 -7.92
C PHE A 68 1.78 0.94 -7.32
N SER A 69 2.24 0.02 -8.18
CA SER A 69 2.87 -1.23 -7.76
C SER A 69 4.20 -0.98 -7.03
N ILE A 70 5.02 -0.05 -7.53
CA ILE A 70 6.27 0.36 -6.86
C ILE A 70 5.98 0.95 -5.48
N PHE A 71 5.02 1.87 -5.37
CA PHE A 71 4.65 2.46 -4.07
C PHE A 71 4.12 1.41 -3.10
N THR A 72 3.34 0.45 -3.60
CA THR A 72 2.85 -0.68 -2.80
C THR A 72 4.01 -1.53 -2.29
N LEU A 73 4.98 -1.86 -3.15
CA LEU A 73 6.19 -2.60 -2.75
C LEU A 73 6.98 -1.85 -1.68
N ILE A 74 7.22 -0.55 -1.85
CA ILE A 74 7.91 0.28 -0.87
C ILE A 74 7.14 0.29 0.46
N GLY A 75 5.82 0.53 0.42
CA GLY A 75 4.98 0.60 1.61
C GLY A 75 4.94 -0.72 2.40
N VAL A 76 4.79 -1.85 1.71
CA VAL A 76 4.77 -3.19 2.34
C VAL A 76 6.10 -3.49 3.02
N ASN A 77 7.23 -3.22 2.35
CA ASN A 77 8.55 -3.48 2.92
C ASN A 77 8.87 -2.51 4.07
N LEU A 78 8.52 -1.23 3.97
CA LEU A 78 8.65 -0.27 5.07
C LEU A 78 7.80 -0.68 6.28
N GLY A 79 6.55 -1.10 6.06
CA GLY A 79 5.68 -1.59 7.12
C GLY A 79 6.27 -2.77 7.88
N LEU A 80 6.90 -3.71 7.17
CA LEU A 80 7.62 -4.83 7.78
C LEU A 80 8.83 -4.36 8.59
N VAL A 81 9.66 -3.47 8.03
CA VAL A 81 10.83 -2.92 8.72
C VAL A 81 10.41 -2.19 10.01
N PHE A 82 9.40 -1.32 9.95
CA PHE A 82 8.89 -0.63 11.13
C PHE A 82 8.30 -1.60 12.16
N SER A 83 7.62 -2.66 11.74
CA SER A 83 7.09 -3.68 12.66
C SER A 83 8.19 -4.39 13.46
N PHE A 84 9.37 -4.57 12.86
CA PHE A 84 10.55 -5.11 13.54
C PHE A 84 11.10 -4.14 14.59
N PHE A 85 11.18 -2.84 14.27
CA PHE A 85 11.72 -1.82 15.17
C PHE A 85 10.77 -1.45 16.32
N ILE A 86 9.46 -1.41 16.10
CA ILE A 86 8.47 -1.02 17.11
C ILE A 86 8.33 -2.09 18.19
N LYS A 87 8.48 -3.38 17.86
CA LYS A 87 8.28 -4.48 18.80
C LYS A 87 9.59 -4.91 19.48
N LYS A 88 10.25 -3.95 20.14
CA LYS A 88 11.36 -4.20 21.08
C LYS A 88 10.98 -3.76 22.50
N ASN A 89 10.00 -4.46 23.08
CA ASN A 89 9.92 -4.88 24.48
C ASN A 89 8.70 -5.78 24.65
#